data_AF-A0AAV8Z2B7-F1
#
_entry.id   AF-A0AAV8Z2B7-F1
#
_cell.length_a   1.000
_cell.length_b   1.000
_cell.length_c   1.000
_cell.angle_alpha   90.00
_cell.angle_beta   90.00
_cell.angle_gamma   90.00
#
_symmetry.space_group_name_H-M   'P 1'
#
loop_
_entity.id
_entity.type
_entity.pdbx_description
1 polymer ?
#
loop_
_entity_poly.entity_id
_entity_poly.type
_entity_poly.pdbx_seq_one_letter_code
_entity_poly.pdbx_strand_id
1 'polypeptide(L)'
;MLVENKAPNLNINEDINKTVEDFSNILLSAAEESIGKTEYVKNRKPVPWWNTECERAIKESKQALNRYKKHKTSENLLIFKNMRARTRFIIKKK
;
A
#
# COMPACT_ATOMS: atom_id res chain seq x y z
N MET A 1 21.54 -25.42 2.35
CA MET A 1 22.99 -25.17 2.14
C MET A 1 23.38 -24.11 3.14
N LEU A 2 24.37 -24.40 3.99
CA LEU A 2 24.92 -23.43 4.92
C LEU A 2 25.58 -22.34 4.08
N VAL A 3 25.05 -21.12 4.11
CA VAL A 3 25.72 -19.95 3.52
C VAL A 3 27.00 -19.77 4.33
N GLU A 4 28.13 -20.05 3.71
CA GLU A 4 29.44 -19.81 4.31
C GLU A 4 29.49 -18.34 4.76
N ASN A 5 29.67 -18.11 6.06
CA ASN A 5 29.93 -16.77 6.60
C ASN A 5 31.30 -16.31 6.12
N LYS A 6 31.40 -15.88 4.87
CA LYS A 6 32.59 -15.22 4.35
C LYS A 6 32.53 -13.77 4.78
N ALA A 7 32.74 -13.53 6.08
CA ALA A 7 32.90 -12.19 6.60
C ALA A 7 34.06 -11.53 5.84
N PRO A 8 33.82 -10.47 5.05
CA PRO A 8 34.88 -9.78 4.35
C PRO A 8 35.86 -9.22 5.38
N ASN A 9 37.15 -9.47 5.15
CA ASN A 9 38.21 -9.06 6.06
C ASN A 9 38.37 -7.54 5.99
N LEU A 10 37.78 -6.83 6.97
CA LEU A 10 37.94 -5.39 7.15
C LEU A 10 39.35 -5.09 7.63
N ASN A 11 40.15 -4.42 6.80
CA ASN A 11 41.48 -3.97 7.19
C ASN A 11 41.41 -2.65 7.97
N ILE A 12 41.35 -2.74 9.30
CA ILE A 12 41.18 -1.60 10.21
C ILE A 12 42.42 -0.68 10.28
N ASN A 13 43.55 -1.09 9.68
CA ASN A 13 44.80 -0.33 9.69
C ASN A 13 44.99 0.58 8.45
N GLU A 14 43.97 0.72 7.60
CA GLU A 14 43.96 1.62 6.45
C GLU A 14 43.39 3.02 6.79
N ASP A 15 43.35 3.91 5.80
CA ASP A 15 42.67 5.20 5.89
C ASP A 15 41.24 5.03 6.44
N ILE A 16 40.87 5.88 7.39
CA ILE A 16 39.57 5.83 8.08
C ILE A 16 38.43 5.97 7.07
N ASN A 17 38.60 6.82 6.05
CA ASN A 17 37.55 7.01 5.03
C ASN A 17 37.29 5.72 4.25
N LYS A 18 38.35 5.03 3.85
CA LYS A 18 38.26 3.75 3.14
C LYS A 18 37.64 2.66 4.00
N THR A 19 38.01 2.61 5.28
CA THR A 19 37.43 1.66 6.25
C THR A 19 35.92 1.85 6.41
N VAL A 20 35.45 3.10 6.47
CA VAL A 20 34.02 3.43 6.58
C VAL A 20 33.25 3.08 5.30
N GLU A 21 33.85 3.31 4.14
CA GLU A 21 33.28 2.95 2.85
C GLU A 21 33.13 1.43 2.71
N ASP A 22 34.19 0.68 3.01
CA ASP A 22 34.19 -0.78 2.96
C ASP A 22 33.12 -1.36 3.90
N PHE A 23 33.06 -0.88 5.14
CA PHE A 23 32.04 -1.31 6.11
C PHE A 23 30.62 -1.05 5.60
N SER A 24 30.37 0.14 5.03
CA SER A 24 29.06 0.51 4.50
C SER A 24 28.66 -0.37 3.32
N ASN A 25 29.60 -0.69 2.43
CA ASN A 25 29.38 -1.57 1.28
C ASN A 25 29.06 -3.01 1.71
N ILE A 26 29.73 -3.51 2.75
CA ILE A 26 29.45 -4.83 3.33
C ILE A 26 28.04 -4.88 3.90
N LEU A 27 27.65 -3.86 4.67
CA LEU A 27 26.32 -3.78 5.26
C LEU A 27 25.22 -3.73 4.19
N LEU A 28 25.43 -2.92 3.14
CA LEU A 28 24.50 -2.83 2.01
C LEU A 28 24.38 -4.16 1.25
N SER A 29 25.51 -4.83 1.00
CA SER A 29 25.53 -6.12 0.30
C SER A 29 24.80 -7.21 1.10
N ALA A 30 25.06 -7.27 2.41
CA ALA A 30 24.38 -8.21 3.30
C ALA A 30 22.88 -7.91 3.40
N ALA A 31 22.49 -6.64 3.44
CA ALA A 31 21.08 -6.24 3.42
C ALA A 31 20.41 -6.61 2.10
N GLU A 32 21.09 -6.42 0.96
CA GLU A 32 20.56 -6.76 -0.35
C GLU A 32 20.42 -8.29 -0.55
N GLU A 33 21.35 -9.09 -0.03
CA GLU A 33 21.27 -10.55 -0.06
C GLU A 33 20.19 -11.11 0.88
N SER A 34 20.05 -10.55 2.08
CA SER A 34 19.14 -11.07 3.11
C SER A 34 17.69 -10.58 2.98
N ILE A 35 17.49 -9.32 2.58
CA ILE A 35 16.17 -8.68 2.49
C ILE A 35 15.71 -8.58 1.04
N GLY A 36 16.63 -8.30 0.11
CA GLY A 36 16.31 -8.01 -1.29
C GLY A 36 15.72 -6.60 -1.50
N LYS A 37 15.72 -6.13 -2.74
CA LYS A 37 15.06 -4.87 -3.13
C LYS A 37 13.60 -5.14 -3.49
N THR A 38 12.67 -4.48 -2.80
CA THR A 38 11.25 -4.48 -3.18
C THR A 38 10.89 -3.23 -3.96
N GLU A 39 10.42 -3.40 -5.18
CA GLU A 39 9.77 -2.34 -5.95
C GLU A 39 8.28 -2.31 -5.64
N TYR A 40 7.76 -1.12 -5.32
CA TYR A 40 6.32 -0.93 -5.15
C TYR A 40 5.63 -0.86 -6.52
N VAL A 41 5.11 -1.99 -6.99
CA VAL A 41 4.30 -2.03 -8.21
C VAL A 41 2.89 -1.50 -7.93
N LYS A 42 2.68 -0.21 -8.21
CA LYS A 42 1.38 0.47 -8.10
C LYS A 42 0.44 0.09 -9.25
N ASN A 43 0.25 -1.21 -9.53
CA ASN A 43 -0.57 -1.64 -10.65
C ASN A 43 -1.48 -2.79 -10.26
N ARG A 44 -2.44 -2.52 -9.36
CA ARG A 44 -3.66 -3.33 -9.34
C ARG A 44 -4.42 -3.02 -10.62
N LYS A 45 -4.25 -3.85 -11.65
CA LYS A 45 -5.11 -3.80 -12.83
C LYS A 45 -6.56 -3.86 -12.31
N PRO A 46 -7.42 -2.87 -12.60
CA PRO A 46 -8.83 -2.98 -12.23
C PRO A 46 -9.32 -4.26 -12.89
N VAL A 47 -9.78 -5.21 -12.08
CA VAL A 47 -10.26 -6.48 -12.60
C VAL A 47 -11.36 -6.20 -13.62
N PRO A 48 -11.40 -6.85 -14.79
CA PRO A 48 -12.28 -6.46 -15.90
C PRO A 48 -13.78 -6.48 -15.55
N TRP A 49 -14.17 -7.27 -14.55
CA TRP A 49 -15.52 -7.34 -14.02
C TRP A 49 -15.83 -6.23 -13.00
N TRP A 50 -14.81 -5.52 -12.49
CA TRP A 50 -14.95 -4.37 -11.61
C TRP A 50 -15.59 -3.21 -12.39
N ASN A 51 -16.86 -2.96 -12.09
CA ASN A 51 -17.54 -1.82 -12.66
C ASN A 51 -17.08 -0.54 -11.94
N THR A 52 -16.44 0.38 -12.65
CA THR A 52 -16.13 1.72 -12.14
C THR A 52 -17.38 2.44 -11.62
N GLU A 53 -18.55 2.13 -12.19
CA GLU A 53 -19.84 2.61 -11.72
C GLU A 53 -20.22 2.05 -10.34
N CYS A 54 -20.02 0.75 -10.10
CA CYS A 54 -20.26 0.12 -8.79
C CYS A 54 -19.32 0.69 -7.74
N GLU A 55 -18.04 0.86 -8.06
CA GLU A 55 -17.06 1.46 -7.16
C GLU A 55 -17.45 2.89 -6.77
N ARG A 56 -17.80 3.72 -7.76
CA ARG A 56 -18.24 5.10 -7.54
C ARG A 56 -19.48 5.14 -6.65
N ALA A 57 -20.49 4.32 -6.94
CA ALA A 57 -21.72 4.28 -6.15
C ALA A 57 -21.45 3.86 -4.68
N ILE A 58 -20.61 2.85 -4.46
CA ILE A 58 -20.20 2.42 -3.12
C ILE A 58 -19.46 3.55 -2.40
N LYS A 59 -18.54 4.25 -3.08
CA LYS A 59 -17.78 5.37 -2.51
C LYS A 59 -18.70 6.51 -2.09
N GLU A 60 -19.65 6.90 -2.94
CA GLU A 60 -20.65 7.93 -2.66
C GLU A 60 -21.54 7.57 -1.47
N SER A 61 -22.02 6.32 -1.40
CA SER A 61 -22.83 5.85 -0.27
C SER A 61 -22.06 5.86 1.05
N LYS A 62 -20.77 5.47 1.03
CA LYS A 62 -19.89 5.56 2.21
C LYS A 62 -19.65 6.99 2.65
N GLN A 63 -19.43 7.92 1.70
CA GLN A 63 -19.27 9.34 2.01
C GLN A 63 -20.52 9.92 2.66
N ALA A 64 -21.72 9.60 2.14
CA ALA A 64 -22.98 10.01 2.73
C ALA A 64 -23.18 9.42 4.14
N LEU A 65 -22.82 8.15 4.35
CA LEU A 65 -22.85 7.53 5.68
C LEU A 65 -21.92 8.24 6.67
N ASN A 66 -20.69 8.55 6.25
CA ASN A 66 -19.72 9.24 7.10
C ASN A 66 -20.20 10.65 7.46
N ARG A 67 -20.82 11.36 6.51
CA ARG A 67 -21.44 12.67 6.76
C ARG A 67 -22.57 12.56 7.79
N TYR A 68 -23.47 11.59 7.64
CA TYR A 68 -24.54 11.34 8.61
C TYR A 68 -24.01 10.95 10.00
N LYS A 69 -22.97 10.10 10.07
CA LYS A 69 -22.34 9.74 11.34
C LYS A 69 -21.72 10.94 12.06
N LYS A 70 -21.07 11.84 11.31
CA LYS A 70 -20.47 13.07 11.86
C LYS A 70 -21.54 14.09 12.26
N HIS A 71 -22.59 14.24 11.44
CA HIS A 71 -23.66 15.20 11.63
C HIS A 71 -25.02 14.51 11.47
N LYS A 72 -25.60 14.05 12.58
CA LYS A 72 -26.86 13.29 12.62
C LYS A 72 -28.08 14.21 12.38
N THR A 73 -28.23 14.71 11.16
CA THR A 73 -29.42 15.47 10.72
C THR A 73 -30.35 14.58 9.90
N SER A 74 -31.63 14.95 9.84
CA SER A 74 -32.65 14.29 9.01
C SER A 74 -32.30 14.33 7.52
N GLU A 75 -31.80 15.47 7.05
CA GLU A 75 -31.34 15.66 5.67
C GLU A 75 -30.19 14.70 5.32
N ASN A 76 -29.17 14.61 6.19
CA ASN A 76 -28.05 13.69 5.97
C ASN A 76 -28.50 12.23 5.98
N LEU A 77 -29.52 11.88 6.80
CA LEU A 77 -30.11 10.54 6.81
C LEU A 77 -30.84 10.24 5.49
N LEU A 78 -31.60 11.20 4.96
CA LEU A 78 -32.31 11.06 3.68
C LEU A 78 -31.32 10.84 2.53
N ILE A 79 -30.28 11.68 2.45
CA ILE A 79 -29.21 11.58 1.45
C ILE A 79 -28.54 10.20 1.54
N PHE A 80 -28.17 9.74 2.74
CA PHE A 80 -27.57 8.42 2.92
C PHE A 80 -28.50 7.29 2.46
N LYS A 81 -29.79 7.33 2.82
CA LYS A 81 -30.77 6.32 2.40
C LYS A 81 -30.90 6.27 0.87
N ASN A 82 -30.98 7.42 0.22
CA ASN A 82 -31.06 7.53 -1.24
C ASN A 82 -29.81 6.92 -1.90
N MET A 83 -28.62 7.35 -1.47
CA MET A 83 -27.34 6.83 -1.99
C MET A 83 -27.19 5.32 -1.78
N ARG A 84 -27.65 4.79 -0.64
CA ARG A 84 -27.65 3.35 -0.35
C ARG A 84 -28.58 2.58 -1.29
N ALA A 85 -29.77 3.11 -1.56
CA ALA A 85 -30.72 2.49 -2.50
C ALA A 85 -30.15 2.45 -3.92
N ARG A 86 -29.61 3.59 -4.40
CA ARG A 86 -28.94 3.69 -5.70
C ARG A 86 -27.80 2.67 -5.84
N THR A 87 -26.96 2.55 -4.81
CA THR A 87 -25.86 1.58 -4.81
C THR A 87 -26.35 0.14 -4.94
N ARG A 88 -27.39 -0.25 -4.18
CA ARG A 88 -27.99 -1.59 -4.28
C ARG A 88 -28.56 -1.87 -5.67
N PHE A 89 -29.17 -0.87 -6.30
CA PHE A 89 -29.68 -0.99 -7.66
C PHE A 89 -28.57 -1.21 -8.68
N ILE A 90 -27.52 -0.37 -8.66
CA ILE A 90 -26.38 -0.47 -9.60
C ILE A 90 -25.69 -1.83 -9.49
N ILE A 91 -25.51 -2.34 -8.26
CA ILE A 91 -24.91 -3.65 -8.01
C ILE A 91 -25.77 -4.79 -8.59
N LYS A 92 -27.10 -4.67 -8.52
CA LYS A 92 -28.05 -5.70 -9.01
C LYS A 92 -28.37 -5.61 -10.51
N LYS A 93 -28.23 -4.42 -11.10
CA LYS A 93 -28.49 -4.17 -12.52
C LYS A 93 -27.48 -4.89 -13.43
N LYS A 94 -26.29 -5.18 -12.88
CA LYS A 94 -25.20 -5.87 -13.57
C LYS A 94 -25.25 -7.37 -13.28
#